data_AF-A0A3S3PMB4-F1
#
_entry.id   AF-A0A3S3PMB4-F1
#
_cell.length_a   1.000
_cell.length_b   1.000
_cell.length_c   1.000
_cell.angle_alpha   90.00
_cell.angle_beta   90.00
_cell.angle_gamma   90.00
#
_symmetry.space_group_name_H-M   'P 1'
#
loop_
_entity.id
_entity.type
_entity.pdbx_description
1 polymer ?
#
loop_
_entity_poly.entity_id
_entity_poly.type
_entity_poly.pdbx_seq_one_letter_code
_entity_poly.pdbx_strand_id
1 'polypeptide(L)'
;MVSQGLLFVWPDENGWERAAASKPPMLPVDFDDPAFSTVTIQRDLFYGYDTLMENVSDPSHIDFAHHKVTGRRDRAKPLPFKLESSGVWGFAGSNTGNPRISAEFIAPCYYINKVEIDTKLPILGDQKWKIWICSFNIPMAPGKTRSIVCSARNFFQFTMPGPAWWQIVPRWHEHWTSNKVYDGDMIVLLGQEKVFLSKSMESSADVNQQYTKITFTPTQADRFVLAFRNWLRRHGNGQPDWFGSTAQQPLPSSVLSKRQMLDRYEQHTLKCSSCKGAYSAFQTAQRVLIGATIVLCATAGIPSEMQLRILIGGAAILSSCLAYAFYELQKNFVFVDYVHAEID
;
A
#
# COMPACT_ATOMS: atom_id res chain seq x y z
N MET A 1 10.79 -14.79 -15.63
CA MET A 1 11.37 -15.50 -14.47
C MET A 1 10.35 -15.50 -13.33
N VAL A 2 10.29 -16.52 -12.48
CA VAL A 2 9.36 -16.57 -11.33
C VAL A 2 10.15 -16.73 -10.04
N SER A 3 9.82 -15.97 -9.01
CA SER A 3 10.40 -16.11 -7.66
C SER A 3 9.39 -15.72 -6.59
N GLN A 4 9.28 -16.52 -5.51
CA GLN A 4 8.44 -16.25 -4.32
C GLN A 4 7.02 -15.77 -4.66
N GLY A 5 6.38 -16.41 -5.65
CA GLY A 5 5.02 -16.08 -6.10
C GLY A 5 4.89 -14.84 -6.99
N LEU A 6 6.00 -14.22 -7.38
CA LEU A 6 6.07 -13.06 -8.28
C LEU A 6 6.62 -13.45 -9.65
N LEU A 7 6.02 -12.90 -10.70
CA LEU A 7 6.47 -13.02 -12.08
C LEU A 7 7.27 -11.77 -12.47
N PHE A 8 8.51 -11.99 -12.89
CA PHE A 8 9.44 -10.96 -13.36
C PHE A 8 9.59 -11.03 -14.87
N VAL A 9 9.44 -9.87 -15.51
CA VAL A 9 9.58 -9.68 -16.95
C VAL A 9 10.75 -8.73 -17.19
N TRP A 10 11.60 -9.06 -18.16
CA TRP A 10 12.67 -8.18 -18.61
C TRP A 10 12.11 -7.27 -19.71
N PRO A 11 12.02 -5.94 -19.49
CA PRO A 11 11.29 -5.05 -20.39
C PRO A 11 12.19 -4.53 -21.53
N ASP A 12 12.81 -5.45 -22.28
CA ASP A 12 13.66 -5.16 -23.43
C ASP A 12 13.45 -6.26 -24.48
N GLU A 13 13.02 -5.85 -25.68
CA GLU A 13 12.75 -6.74 -26.81
C GLU A 13 13.98 -7.55 -27.24
N ASN A 14 15.18 -6.98 -27.05
CA ASN A 14 16.46 -7.61 -27.38
C ASN A 14 17.15 -8.18 -26.12
N GLY A 15 16.44 -8.22 -24.99
CA GLY A 15 16.99 -8.54 -23.68
C GLY A 15 17.02 -10.04 -23.34
N TRP A 16 16.74 -10.94 -24.28
CA TRP A 16 16.56 -12.38 -23.99
C TRP A 16 17.77 -13.02 -23.29
N GLU A 17 18.98 -12.80 -23.79
CA GLU A 17 20.20 -13.34 -23.20
C GLU A 17 20.44 -12.77 -21.79
N ARG A 18 20.23 -11.47 -21.61
CA ARG A 18 20.35 -10.79 -20.30
C ARG A 18 19.31 -11.32 -19.31
N ALA A 19 18.08 -11.53 -19.77
CA ALA A 19 17.01 -12.09 -18.96
C ALA A 19 17.32 -13.53 -18.52
N ALA A 20 17.88 -14.35 -19.41
CA ALA A 20 18.27 -15.73 -19.10
C ALA A 20 19.46 -15.82 -18.13
N ALA A 21 20.41 -14.89 -18.23
CA ALA A 21 21.57 -14.82 -17.33
C ALA A 21 21.26 -14.14 -15.98
N SER A 22 20.15 -13.41 -15.87
CA SER A 22 19.78 -12.68 -14.66
C SER A 22 19.04 -13.57 -13.67
N LYS A 23 19.28 -13.34 -12.38
CA LYS A 23 18.45 -13.91 -11.32
C LYS A 23 17.32 -12.94 -11.02
N PRO A 24 16.07 -13.41 -10.85
CA PRO A 24 15.00 -12.54 -10.38
C PRO A 24 15.35 -12.02 -8.98
N PRO A 25 14.95 -10.77 -8.65
CA PRO A 25 15.00 -10.29 -7.27
C PRO A 25 14.34 -11.27 -6.31
N MET A 26 14.94 -11.43 -5.14
CA MET A 26 14.44 -12.26 -4.05
C MET A 26 13.99 -11.35 -2.91
N LEU A 27 12.89 -11.72 -2.25
CA LEU A 27 12.57 -11.19 -0.94
C LEU A 27 13.62 -11.65 0.08
N PRO A 28 13.81 -10.92 1.19
CA PRO A 28 14.67 -11.34 2.30
C PRO A 28 14.34 -12.76 2.78
N VAL A 29 15.36 -13.49 3.23
CA VAL A 29 15.22 -14.88 3.72
C VAL A 29 14.20 -15.03 4.86
N ASP A 30 13.97 -13.96 5.63
CA ASP A 30 12.98 -13.89 6.70
C ASP A 30 11.53 -14.13 6.18
N PHE A 31 11.25 -14.00 4.87
CA PHE A 31 9.94 -14.32 4.29
C PHE A 31 9.66 -15.82 4.20
N ASP A 32 10.70 -16.66 4.21
CA ASP A 32 10.58 -18.12 4.20
C ASP A 32 10.66 -18.72 5.62
N ASP A 33 10.87 -17.88 6.64
CA ASP A 33 10.97 -18.28 8.05
C ASP A 33 9.57 -18.39 8.69
N PRO A 34 9.18 -19.55 9.28
CA PRO A 34 7.89 -19.70 9.96
C PRO A 34 7.70 -18.80 11.18
N ALA A 35 8.79 -18.21 11.72
CA ALA A 35 8.72 -17.17 12.75
C ALA A 35 8.19 -15.83 12.23
N PHE A 36 7.97 -15.68 10.92
CA PHE A 36 7.37 -14.50 10.31
C PHE A 36 5.98 -14.77 9.76
N SER A 37 5.09 -13.82 9.94
CA SER A 37 3.83 -13.74 9.20
C SER A 37 4.02 -12.82 8.01
N THR A 38 3.53 -13.25 6.85
CA THR A 38 3.69 -12.54 5.59
C THR A 38 2.35 -12.13 4.99
N VAL A 39 2.28 -10.94 4.41
CA VAL A 39 1.14 -10.48 3.61
C VAL A 39 1.64 -9.81 2.33
N THR A 40 0.92 -9.99 1.24
CA THR A 40 1.24 -9.32 -0.04
C THR A 40 0.01 -8.64 -0.59
N ILE A 41 0.15 -7.37 -0.92
CA ILE A 41 -0.89 -6.55 -1.55
C ILE A 41 -0.35 -5.95 -2.85
N GLN A 42 -1.21 -5.84 -3.86
CA GLN A 42 -0.97 -5.06 -5.06
C GLN A 42 -2.00 -3.93 -5.12
N ARG A 43 -1.59 -2.73 -5.54
CA ARG A 43 -2.53 -1.66 -5.89
C ARG A 43 -2.02 -0.87 -7.10
N ASP A 44 -2.92 -0.59 -8.03
CA ASP A 44 -2.65 0.36 -9.11
C ASP A 44 -2.93 1.77 -8.58
N LEU A 45 -1.96 2.66 -8.69
CA LEU A 45 -1.95 3.99 -8.09
C LEU A 45 -1.92 5.03 -9.19
N PHE A 46 -2.67 6.12 -9.02
CA PHE A 46 -2.81 7.18 -10.01
C PHE A 46 -1.82 8.34 -9.77
N TYR A 47 -0.57 7.97 -9.50
CA TYR A 47 0.59 8.86 -9.54
C TYR A 47 1.79 8.10 -10.12
N GLY A 48 2.76 8.87 -10.58
CA GLY A 48 3.93 8.46 -11.33
C GLY A 48 4.91 7.63 -10.52
N TYR A 49 5.76 6.92 -11.26
CA TYR A 49 6.70 5.96 -10.71
C TYR A 49 7.74 6.66 -9.82
N ASP A 50 8.25 7.80 -10.28
CA ASP A 50 9.21 8.61 -9.53
C ASP A 50 8.60 9.22 -8.26
N THR A 51 7.34 9.65 -8.31
CA THR A 51 6.58 10.10 -7.12
C THR A 51 6.43 8.99 -6.09
N LEU A 52 6.07 7.77 -6.51
CA LEU A 52 5.97 6.61 -5.60
C LEU A 52 7.32 6.25 -4.99
N MET A 53 8.37 6.17 -5.81
CA MET A 53 9.70 5.78 -5.34
C MET A 53 10.30 6.82 -4.40
N GLU A 54 10.03 8.10 -4.61
CA GLU A 54 10.35 9.16 -3.65
C GLU A 54 9.63 8.95 -2.31
N ASN A 55 8.32 8.72 -2.33
CA ASN A 55 7.55 8.48 -1.11
C ASN A 55 8.03 7.25 -0.32
N VAL A 56 8.31 6.15 -1.02
CA VAL A 56 8.87 4.93 -0.42
C VAL A 56 10.29 5.15 0.13
N SER A 57 11.01 6.13 -0.41
CA SER A 57 12.35 6.52 0.06
C SER A 57 12.32 7.41 1.30
N ASP A 58 11.16 7.92 1.72
CA ASP A 58 11.03 8.80 2.88
C ASP A 58 10.24 8.13 4.02
N PRO A 59 10.89 7.47 4.99
CA PRO A 59 10.18 6.94 6.15
C PRO A 59 9.56 8.00 7.06
N SER A 60 9.93 9.28 6.94
CA SER A 60 9.45 10.34 7.84
C SER A 60 7.99 10.68 7.64
N HIS A 61 7.44 10.50 6.43
CA HIS A 61 6.03 10.77 6.14
C HIS A 61 5.07 9.89 6.95
N ILE A 62 5.52 8.71 7.42
CA ILE A 62 4.65 7.69 8.02
C ILE A 62 3.88 8.24 9.22
N ASP A 63 4.55 8.96 10.12
CA ASP A 63 3.91 9.52 11.30
C ASP A 63 2.92 10.65 11.00
N PHE A 64 3.01 11.26 9.80
CA PHE A 64 2.17 12.37 9.38
C PHE A 64 1.01 11.96 8.49
N ALA A 65 1.28 11.28 7.37
CA ALA A 65 0.27 10.89 6.37
C ALA A 65 -0.60 9.71 6.86
N HIS A 66 0.01 8.80 7.64
CA HIS A 66 -0.65 7.58 8.13
C HIS A 66 -1.03 7.68 9.61
N HIS A 67 -1.33 8.90 10.08
CA HIS A 67 -1.72 9.16 11.46
C HIS A 67 -2.88 8.26 11.91
N LYS A 68 -2.72 7.56 13.04
CA LYS A 68 -3.68 6.58 13.59
C LYS A 68 -4.08 5.45 12.64
N VAL A 69 -3.29 5.22 11.59
CA VAL A 69 -3.36 4.02 10.75
C VAL A 69 -2.15 3.15 11.03
N THR A 70 -0.96 3.61 10.67
CA THR A 70 0.32 2.93 10.93
C THR A 70 1.36 3.82 11.61
N GLY A 71 1.14 5.14 11.65
CA GLY A 71 2.01 6.13 12.30
C GLY A 71 1.28 6.99 13.31
N ARG A 72 2.02 7.78 14.10
CA ARG A 72 1.44 8.82 14.96
C ARG A 72 2.28 10.09 14.96
N ARG A 73 1.63 11.26 14.76
CA ARG A 73 2.28 12.57 14.66
C ARG A 73 3.06 12.93 15.93
N ASP A 74 2.59 12.50 17.09
CA ASP A 74 3.28 12.72 18.38
C ASP A 74 4.54 11.84 18.57
N ARG A 75 4.77 10.87 17.68
CA ARG A 75 5.98 10.04 17.65
C ARG A 75 7.00 10.51 16.60
N ALA A 76 6.63 11.48 15.77
CA ALA A 76 7.50 12.03 14.75
C ALA A 76 8.76 12.59 15.39
N LYS A 77 9.92 12.21 14.84
CA LYS A 77 11.23 12.59 15.36
C LYS A 77 12.24 12.71 14.22
N PRO A 78 13.38 13.41 14.42
CA PRO A 78 14.45 13.43 13.45
C PRO A 78 14.92 12.01 13.10
N LEU A 79 15.07 11.74 11.80
CA LEU A 79 15.60 10.48 11.27
C LEU A 79 16.98 10.75 10.65
N PRO A 80 18.09 10.55 11.39
CA PRO A 80 19.43 10.84 10.92
C PRO A 80 19.95 9.72 9.99
N PHE A 81 19.42 9.63 8.78
CA PHE A 81 19.85 8.63 7.80
C PHE A 81 21.25 8.91 7.26
N LYS A 82 21.98 7.83 6.98
CA LYS A 82 23.26 7.84 6.28
C LYS A 82 23.21 6.89 5.11
N LEU A 83 23.76 7.32 3.97
CA LEU A 83 24.04 6.43 2.85
C LEU A 83 25.26 5.58 3.19
N GLU A 84 25.14 4.28 2.98
CA GLU A 84 26.19 3.29 3.19
C GLU A 84 26.77 2.83 1.85
N SER A 85 25.94 2.79 0.80
CA SER A 85 26.37 2.51 -0.57
C SER A 85 25.51 3.26 -1.59
N SER A 86 26.08 3.55 -2.76
CA SER A 86 25.33 4.03 -3.93
C SER A 86 26.07 3.69 -5.23
N GLY A 87 25.32 3.43 -6.30
CA GLY A 87 25.86 3.10 -7.61
C GLY A 87 24.76 2.89 -8.66
N VAL A 88 25.15 2.42 -9.84
CA VAL A 88 24.21 2.20 -10.97
C VAL A 88 23.10 1.19 -10.63
N TRP A 89 23.38 0.22 -9.76
CA TRP A 89 22.43 -0.82 -9.35
C TRP A 89 21.55 -0.42 -8.17
N GLY A 90 21.72 0.79 -7.61
CA GLY A 90 20.89 1.30 -6.53
C GLY A 90 21.69 1.90 -5.38
N PHE A 91 21.11 1.93 -4.19
CA PHE A 91 21.73 2.48 -2.99
C PHE A 91 21.20 1.80 -1.73
N ALA A 92 21.96 1.87 -0.64
CA ALA A 92 21.51 1.39 0.67
C ALA A 92 21.96 2.33 1.78
N GLY A 93 21.24 2.30 2.89
CA GLY A 93 21.63 3.01 4.10
C GLY A 93 20.72 2.74 5.27
N SER A 94 21.07 3.33 6.41
CA SER A 94 20.28 3.21 7.63
C SER A 94 20.40 4.44 8.53
N ASN A 95 19.50 4.56 9.50
CA ASN A 95 19.71 5.46 10.63
C ASN A 95 20.47 4.74 11.75
N THR A 96 20.93 5.53 12.71
CA THR A 96 21.40 5.01 14.00
C THR A 96 20.27 5.12 15.03
N GLY A 97 20.08 4.10 15.87
CA GLY A 97 19.20 4.15 17.03
C GLY A 97 18.16 3.02 17.06
N ASN A 98 17.15 3.21 17.93
CA ASN A 98 16.01 2.30 18.10
C ASN A 98 14.69 3.10 17.92
N PRO A 99 13.78 2.72 16.99
CA PRO A 99 13.97 1.71 15.95
C PRO A 99 15.16 2.02 15.02
N ARG A 100 15.83 0.96 14.58
CA ARG A 100 16.74 1.01 13.44
C ARG A 100 15.93 0.81 12.16
N ILE A 101 15.97 1.80 11.29
CA ILE A 101 15.34 1.82 9.98
C ILE A 101 16.45 1.74 8.95
N SER A 102 16.37 0.75 8.07
CA SER A 102 17.28 0.57 6.94
C SER A 102 16.49 0.49 5.65
N ALA A 103 17.09 1.02 4.60
CA ALA A 103 16.51 1.09 3.26
C ALA A 103 17.54 0.61 2.24
N GLU A 104 17.07 -0.15 1.25
CA GLU A 104 17.84 -0.57 0.09
C GLU A 104 16.98 -0.43 -1.15
N PHE A 105 17.43 0.39 -2.09
CA PHE A 105 16.88 0.48 -3.43
C PHE A 105 17.72 -0.39 -4.35
N ILE A 106 17.06 -1.30 -5.06
CA ILE A 106 17.65 -2.16 -6.09
C ILE A 106 16.99 -1.82 -7.42
N ALA A 107 17.80 -1.30 -8.33
CA ALA A 107 17.33 -0.83 -9.62
C ALA A 107 16.69 -1.95 -10.47
N PRO A 108 15.68 -1.64 -11.30
CA PRO A 108 15.09 -0.32 -11.41
C PRO A 108 13.95 -0.09 -10.43
N CYS A 109 13.27 -1.12 -9.90
CA CYS A 109 11.92 -0.96 -9.32
C CYS A 109 11.72 -1.58 -7.94
N TYR A 110 12.77 -2.12 -7.31
CA TYR A 110 12.65 -2.83 -6.05
C TYR A 110 13.16 -1.99 -4.89
N TYR A 111 12.36 -1.84 -3.84
CA TYR A 111 12.73 -1.11 -2.64
C TYR A 111 12.46 -1.96 -1.40
N ILE A 112 13.44 -2.02 -0.50
CA ILE A 112 13.38 -2.78 0.73
C ILE A 112 13.48 -1.79 1.88
N ASN A 113 12.45 -1.70 2.70
CA ASN A 113 12.50 -1.05 3.99
C ASN A 113 12.48 -2.10 5.09
N LYS A 114 13.36 -1.97 6.07
CA LYS A 114 13.40 -2.82 7.26
C LYS A 114 13.41 -1.98 8.51
N VAL A 115 12.47 -2.25 9.41
CA VAL A 115 12.39 -1.65 10.73
C VAL A 115 12.71 -2.73 11.77
N GLU A 116 13.73 -2.46 12.59
CA GLU A 116 14.12 -3.29 13.71
C GLU A 116 13.89 -2.54 15.01
N ILE A 117 13.15 -3.15 15.93
CA ILE A 117 12.84 -2.58 17.24
C ILE A 117 13.37 -3.53 18.30
N ASP A 118 14.32 -3.06 19.09
CA ASP A 118 14.74 -3.75 20.31
C ASP A 118 13.69 -3.50 21.39
N THR A 119 13.13 -4.57 21.93
CA THR A 119 12.05 -4.53 22.93
C THR A 119 12.31 -5.54 24.03
N LYS A 120 11.83 -5.24 25.24
CA LYS A 120 11.98 -6.12 26.40
C LYS A 120 10.61 -6.50 26.91
N LEU A 121 10.27 -7.78 26.78
CA LEU A 121 8.99 -8.31 27.26
C LEU A 121 9.15 -8.86 28.68
N PRO A 122 8.16 -8.67 29.57
CA PRO A 122 8.27 -9.07 30.98
C PRO A 122 8.63 -10.55 31.21
N ILE A 123 8.17 -11.44 30.31
CA ILE A 123 8.35 -12.90 30.44
C ILE A 123 9.40 -13.43 29.45
N LEU A 124 9.41 -12.91 28.22
CA LEU A 124 10.26 -13.42 27.13
C LEU A 124 11.63 -12.74 27.06
N GLY A 125 11.91 -11.79 27.96
CA GLY A 125 13.18 -11.08 28.01
C GLY A 125 13.37 -10.17 26.80
N ASP A 126 14.64 -10.02 26.38
CA ASP A 126 15.00 -9.17 25.25
C ASP A 126 14.58 -9.83 23.94
N GLN A 127 13.91 -9.07 23.10
CA GLN A 127 13.32 -9.48 21.84
C GLN A 127 13.70 -8.47 20.76
N LYS A 128 13.78 -8.95 19.52
CA LYS A 128 14.00 -8.09 18.35
C LYS A 128 12.82 -8.22 17.40
N TRP A 129 11.97 -7.21 17.39
CA TRP A 129 10.87 -7.12 16.44
C TRP A 129 11.40 -6.62 15.10
N LYS A 130 11.04 -7.31 14.02
CA LYS A 130 11.45 -7.02 12.66
C LYS A 130 10.21 -6.82 11.81
N ILE A 131 10.20 -5.75 11.02
CA ILE A 131 9.19 -5.50 9.98
C ILE A 131 9.96 -5.33 8.67
N TRP A 132 9.63 -6.14 7.68
CA TRP A 132 10.04 -5.95 6.30
C TRP A 132 8.89 -5.35 5.52
N ILE A 133 9.20 -4.35 4.69
CA ILE A 133 8.29 -3.75 3.71
C ILE A 133 9.06 -3.73 2.40
N CYS A 134 8.84 -4.75 1.57
CA CYS A 134 9.46 -4.93 0.27
C CYS A 134 8.47 -4.49 -0.80
N SER A 135 8.77 -3.43 -1.56
CA SER A 135 7.89 -2.92 -2.61
C SER A 135 8.51 -3.05 -3.99
N PHE A 136 7.75 -3.63 -4.92
CA PHE A 136 8.04 -3.60 -6.36
C PHE A 136 7.13 -2.57 -7.00
N ASN A 137 7.72 -1.53 -7.60
CA ASN A 137 7.01 -0.36 -8.07
C ASN A 137 7.16 -0.25 -9.58
N ILE A 138 6.13 -0.67 -10.31
CA ILE A 138 6.17 -0.89 -11.75
C ILE A 138 5.51 0.30 -12.46
N PRO A 139 6.25 1.06 -13.30
CA PRO A 139 5.65 2.11 -14.12
C PRO A 139 4.63 1.49 -15.09
N MET A 140 3.40 2.01 -15.11
CA MET A 140 2.35 1.53 -16.03
C MET A 140 2.09 2.52 -17.17
N ALA A 141 2.07 3.81 -16.84
CA ALA A 141 1.91 4.93 -17.75
C ALA A 141 2.39 6.21 -17.04
N PRO A 142 2.59 7.34 -17.73
CA PRO A 142 2.79 8.63 -17.08
C PRO A 142 1.70 8.90 -16.03
N GLY A 143 2.11 9.20 -14.79
CA GLY A 143 1.19 9.44 -13.68
C GLY A 143 0.43 8.19 -13.19
N LYS A 144 0.85 6.97 -13.56
CA LYS A 144 0.24 5.72 -13.09
C LYS A 144 1.27 4.63 -12.82
N THR A 145 1.22 4.06 -11.62
CA THR A 145 2.19 3.07 -11.15
C THR A 145 1.49 1.92 -10.46
N ARG A 146 1.97 0.69 -10.66
CA ARG A 146 1.55 -0.46 -9.88
C ARG A 146 2.52 -0.67 -8.73
N SER A 147 2.02 -0.69 -7.51
CA SER A 147 2.81 -1.10 -6.34
C SER A 147 2.42 -2.51 -5.95
N ILE A 148 3.42 -3.37 -5.73
CA ILE A 148 3.27 -4.69 -5.10
C ILE A 148 4.11 -4.67 -3.82
N VAL A 149 3.46 -4.71 -2.68
CA VAL A 149 4.12 -4.69 -1.37
C VAL A 149 4.01 -6.06 -0.72
N CYS A 150 5.16 -6.65 -0.46
CA CYS A 150 5.33 -7.85 0.35
C CYS A 150 5.83 -7.41 1.72
N SER A 151 5.07 -7.72 2.77
CA SER A 151 5.42 -7.39 4.15
C SER A 151 5.61 -8.66 4.96
N ALA A 152 6.60 -8.66 5.86
CA ALA A 152 6.83 -9.73 6.81
C ALA A 152 7.08 -9.15 8.20
N ARG A 153 6.53 -9.77 9.25
CA ARG A 153 6.84 -9.42 10.64
C ARG A 153 6.90 -10.63 11.56
N ASN A 154 7.79 -10.60 12.55
CA ASN A 154 8.01 -11.72 13.48
C ASN A 154 7.28 -11.57 14.83
N PHE A 155 6.32 -10.65 14.92
CA PHE A 155 5.59 -10.35 16.16
C PHE A 155 4.12 -10.10 15.86
N PHE A 156 3.27 -10.29 16.87
CA PHE A 156 1.80 -10.28 16.71
C PHE A 156 1.34 -11.12 15.51
N GLN A 157 1.92 -12.31 15.35
CA GLN A 157 1.64 -13.20 14.22
C GLN A 157 0.17 -13.63 14.16
N PHE A 158 -0.46 -13.79 15.33
CA PHE A 158 -1.87 -14.15 15.47
C PHE A 158 -2.82 -13.16 14.77
N THR A 159 -2.45 -11.88 14.76
CA THR A 159 -3.26 -10.81 14.15
C THR A 159 -2.84 -10.49 12.72
N MET A 160 -1.93 -11.28 12.13
CA MET A 160 -1.61 -11.22 10.71
C MET A 160 -2.16 -12.43 9.97
N PRO A 161 -2.55 -12.26 8.69
CA PRO A 161 -2.81 -13.40 7.85
C PRO A 161 -1.54 -14.24 7.66
N GLY A 162 -1.73 -15.53 7.42
CA GLY A 162 -0.68 -16.44 7.01
C GLY A 162 -1.20 -17.88 6.91
N PRO A 163 -0.31 -18.84 6.62
CA PRO A 163 -0.71 -20.20 6.32
C PRO A 163 -1.09 -21.03 7.55
N ALA A 164 -0.82 -20.53 8.77
CA ALA A 164 -1.06 -21.30 9.98
C ALA A 164 -2.53 -21.25 10.43
N TRP A 165 -3.05 -22.38 10.92
CA TRP A 165 -4.44 -22.53 11.35
C TRP A 165 -4.85 -21.59 12.50
N TRP A 166 -3.88 -21.14 13.31
CA TRP A 166 -4.09 -20.22 14.42
C TRP A 166 -4.10 -18.75 13.99
N GLN A 167 -3.82 -18.43 12.72
CA GLN A 167 -3.92 -17.08 12.17
C GLN A 167 -5.34 -16.82 11.70
N ILE A 168 -6.16 -16.24 12.59
CA ILE A 168 -7.60 -16.07 12.35
C ILE A 168 -7.96 -14.84 11.51
N VAL A 169 -7.02 -13.91 11.33
CA VAL A 169 -7.25 -12.70 10.54
C VAL A 169 -7.14 -13.04 9.05
N PRO A 170 -8.21 -12.91 8.26
CA PRO A 170 -8.16 -13.27 6.85
C PRO A 170 -7.38 -12.23 6.04
N ARG A 171 -6.74 -12.68 4.95
CA ARG A 171 -5.88 -11.83 4.10
C ARG A 171 -6.57 -10.55 3.61
N TRP A 172 -7.84 -10.62 3.23
CA TRP A 172 -8.61 -9.48 2.77
C TRP A 172 -8.78 -8.39 3.84
N HIS A 173 -8.79 -8.76 5.12
CA HIS A 173 -8.97 -7.80 6.23
C HIS A 173 -7.70 -6.97 6.42
N GLU A 174 -6.53 -7.60 6.36
CA GLU A 174 -5.25 -6.88 6.42
C GLU A 174 -5.11 -5.90 5.24
N HIS A 175 -5.63 -6.27 4.07
CA HIS A 175 -5.65 -5.38 2.92
C HIS A 175 -6.53 -4.14 3.13
N TRP A 176 -7.50 -4.13 4.03
CA TRP A 176 -8.23 -2.90 4.35
C TRP A 176 -7.30 -1.85 4.97
N THR A 177 -6.45 -2.27 5.90
CA THR A 177 -5.43 -1.41 6.51
C THR A 177 -4.45 -0.90 5.46
N SER A 178 -3.93 -1.79 4.61
CA SER A 178 -3.01 -1.40 3.53
C SER A 178 -3.65 -0.43 2.51
N ASN A 179 -4.92 -0.66 2.14
CA ASN A 179 -5.63 0.27 1.25
C ASN A 179 -5.82 1.64 1.91
N LYS A 180 -6.07 1.69 3.21
CA LYS A 180 -6.20 2.95 3.96
C LYS A 180 -4.89 3.75 3.96
N VAL A 181 -3.74 3.08 4.08
CA VAL A 181 -2.40 3.72 3.93
C VAL A 181 -2.26 4.32 2.53
N TYR A 182 -2.49 3.53 1.48
CA TYR A 182 -2.42 4.02 0.10
C TYR A 182 -3.40 5.16 -0.19
N ASP A 183 -4.59 5.19 0.43
CA ASP A 183 -5.54 6.30 0.29
C ASP A 183 -5.02 7.61 0.88
N GLY A 184 -4.32 7.53 2.02
CA GLY A 184 -3.63 8.67 2.62
C GLY A 184 -2.56 9.23 1.69
N ASP A 185 -1.67 8.36 1.19
CA ASP A 185 -0.61 8.77 0.26
C ASP A 185 -1.20 9.37 -1.03
N MET A 186 -2.25 8.76 -1.59
CA MET A 186 -2.86 9.21 -2.84
C MET A 186 -3.18 10.71 -2.78
N ILE A 187 -3.83 11.21 -1.73
CA ILE A 187 -4.24 12.62 -1.70
C ILE A 187 -3.04 13.58 -1.63
N VAL A 188 -2.00 13.23 -0.85
CA VAL A 188 -0.81 14.07 -0.68
C VAL A 188 0.05 14.08 -1.94
N LEU A 189 0.31 12.89 -2.51
CA LEU A 189 1.18 12.74 -3.68
C LEU A 189 0.57 13.34 -4.95
N LEU A 190 -0.76 13.41 -5.04
CA LEU A 190 -1.42 14.15 -6.11
C LEU A 190 -1.24 15.66 -5.99
N GLY A 191 -1.25 16.18 -4.77
CA GLY A 191 -0.89 17.58 -4.53
C GLY A 191 0.53 17.86 -5.02
N GLN A 192 1.47 16.97 -4.71
CA GLN A 192 2.85 17.05 -5.17
C GLN A 192 2.96 17.03 -6.70
N GLU A 193 2.30 16.08 -7.39
CA GLU A 193 2.33 16.01 -8.85
C GLU A 193 1.77 17.26 -9.52
N LYS A 194 0.67 17.83 -8.98
CA LYS A 194 0.10 19.08 -9.51
C LYS A 194 1.09 20.23 -9.39
N VAL A 195 1.79 20.33 -8.27
CA VAL A 195 2.83 21.35 -8.05
C VAL A 195 3.99 21.14 -9.03
N PHE A 196 4.47 19.91 -9.17
CA PHE A 196 5.56 19.57 -10.10
C PHE A 196 5.18 19.86 -11.56
N LEU A 197 3.96 19.51 -11.97
CA LEU A 197 3.43 19.83 -13.29
C LEU A 197 3.40 21.35 -13.52
N SER A 198 2.84 22.12 -12.58
CA SER A 198 2.83 23.59 -12.65
C SER A 198 4.24 24.17 -12.81
N LYS A 199 5.22 23.71 -12.03
CA LYS A 199 6.62 24.18 -12.12
C LYS A 199 7.32 23.79 -13.41
N SER A 200 7.03 22.61 -13.93
CA SER A 200 7.56 22.17 -15.23
C SER A 200 7.03 23.04 -16.38
N MET A 201 5.77 23.46 -16.32
CA MET A 201 5.14 24.34 -17.31
C MET A 201 5.67 25.77 -17.21
N GLU A 202 5.81 26.32 -16.01
CA GLU A 202 6.34 27.68 -15.77
C GLU A 202 7.78 27.84 -16.30
N SER A 203 8.61 26.82 -16.10
CA SER A 203 10.05 26.89 -16.40
C SER A 203 10.46 26.22 -17.70
N SER A 204 9.52 25.57 -18.41
CA SER A 204 9.78 24.74 -19.60
C SER A 204 10.94 23.75 -19.41
N ALA A 205 11.02 23.16 -18.21
CA ALA A 205 12.12 22.29 -17.81
C ALA A 205 11.63 21.08 -17.03
N ASP A 206 12.43 20.02 -17.10
CA ASP A 206 12.15 18.76 -16.41
C ASP A 206 12.27 18.89 -14.87
N VAL A 207 11.33 18.25 -14.17
CA VAL A 207 11.25 18.23 -12.71
C VAL A 207 12.52 17.67 -12.08
N ASN A 208 13.10 16.61 -12.64
CA ASN A 208 14.30 15.97 -12.08
C ASN A 208 15.55 16.84 -12.24
N GLN A 209 15.61 17.68 -13.27
CA GLN A 209 16.68 18.67 -13.45
C GLN A 209 16.57 19.81 -12.42
N GLN A 210 15.35 20.23 -12.09
CA GLN A 210 15.11 21.33 -11.16
C GLN A 210 14.81 20.90 -9.73
N TYR A 211 14.81 19.61 -9.43
CA TYR A 211 14.29 19.05 -8.18
C TYR A 211 14.76 19.80 -6.93
N THR A 212 16.06 20.08 -6.81
CA THR A 212 16.65 20.77 -5.65
C THR A 212 16.32 22.26 -5.56
N LYS A 213 15.77 22.87 -6.63
CA LYS A 213 15.29 24.26 -6.65
C LYS A 213 13.81 24.38 -6.29
N ILE A 214 13.02 23.35 -6.62
CA ILE A 214 11.56 23.36 -6.44
C ILE A 214 11.11 22.59 -5.19
N THR A 215 12.03 21.88 -4.52
CA THR A 215 11.80 21.18 -3.25
C THR A 215 12.71 21.72 -2.16
N PHE A 216 12.29 21.56 -0.91
CA PHE A 216 13.07 21.91 0.27
C PHE A 216 13.37 20.64 1.07
N THR A 217 14.62 20.17 1.00
CA THR A 217 15.09 18.89 1.57
C THR A 217 16.28 19.12 2.53
N PRO A 218 16.07 19.87 3.64
CA PRO A 218 17.17 20.37 4.46
C PRO A 218 17.72 19.35 5.46
N THR A 219 17.03 18.24 5.70
CA THR A 219 17.32 17.35 6.83
C THR A 219 18.05 16.09 6.40
N GLN A 220 18.51 15.32 7.39
CA GLN A 220 19.04 13.99 7.14
C GLN A 220 17.96 12.96 6.81
N ALA A 221 16.68 13.24 7.07
CA ALA A 221 15.58 12.36 6.68
C ALA A 221 15.47 12.26 5.15
N ASP A 222 15.81 13.34 4.45
CA ASP A 222 15.71 13.48 2.99
C ASP A 222 16.82 12.72 2.21
N ARG A 223 17.75 12.07 2.91
CA ARG A 223 18.96 11.49 2.28
C ARG A 223 18.64 10.44 1.22
N PHE A 224 17.68 9.56 1.47
CA PHE A 224 17.30 8.51 0.53
C PHE A 224 16.46 9.05 -0.62
N VAL A 225 15.60 10.04 -0.39
CA VAL A 225 14.90 10.79 -1.45
C VAL A 225 15.91 11.41 -2.43
N LEU A 226 16.90 12.13 -1.89
CA LEU A 226 17.95 12.73 -2.69
C LEU A 226 18.82 11.69 -3.40
N ALA A 227 19.09 10.54 -2.77
CA ALA A 227 19.81 9.43 -3.39
C ALA A 227 19.04 8.87 -4.60
N PHE A 228 17.74 8.62 -4.44
CA PHE A 228 16.87 8.15 -5.51
C PHE A 228 16.77 9.16 -6.65
N ARG A 229 16.50 10.44 -6.38
CA ARG A 229 16.42 11.48 -7.42
C ARG A 229 17.73 11.66 -8.18
N ASN A 230 18.87 11.58 -7.49
CA ASN A 230 20.19 11.60 -8.14
C ASN A 230 20.44 10.35 -8.99
N TRP A 231 20.06 9.17 -8.49
CA TRP A 231 20.16 7.93 -9.26
C TRP A 231 19.29 7.98 -10.52
N LEU A 232 18.03 8.40 -10.39
CA LEU A 232 17.09 8.50 -11.52
C LEU A 232 17.63 9.45 -12.60
N ARG A 233 18.16 10.60 -12.21
CA ARG A 233 18.78 11.56 -13.14
C ARG A 233 20.02 10.99 -13.84
N ARG A 234 20.89 10.27 -13.13
CA ARG A 234 22.20 9.81 -13.66
C ARG A 234 22.14 8.49 -14.40
N HIS A 235 21.26 7.59 -13.97
CA HIS A 235 21.24 6.19 -14.40
C HIS A 235 19.90 5.76 -14.97
N GLY A 236 18.80 6.44 -14.62
CA GLY A 236 17.45 6.13 -15.07
C GLY A 236 16.88 7.13 -16.08
N ASN A 237 17.73 7.86 -16.82
CA ASN A 237 17.35 8.84 -17.85
C ASN A 237 16.36 9.94 -17.38
N GLY A 238 16.27 10.17 -16.07
CA GLY A 238 15.32 11.11 -15.46
C GLY A 238 13.87 10.59 -15.36
N GLN A 239 13.47 9.59 -16.16
CA GLN A 239 12.12 9.02 -16.16
C GLN A 239 12.11 7.63 -16.82
N PRO A 240 11.06 6.80 -16.60
CA PRO A 240 10.85 5.61 -17.41
C PRO A 240 10.73 5.95 -18.89
N ASP A 241 11.32 5.12 -19.76
CA ASP A 241 11.16 5.24 -21.19
C ASP A 241 9.76 4.75 -21.59
N TRP A 242 8.92 5.67 -22.04
CA TRP A 242 7.55 5.38 -22.41
C TRP A 242 7.43 5.05 -23.91
N PHE A 243 6.64 4.03 -24.22
CA PHE A 243 6.34 3.69 -25.61
C PHE A 243 5.33 4.68 -26.22
N GLY A 244 5.66 5.29 -27.36
CA GLY A 244 4.80 6.23 -28.08
C GLY A 244 4.85 7.68 -27.58
N SER A 245 4.00 8.55 -28.15
CA SER A 245 3.92 9.96 -27.76
C SER A 245 3.13 10.12 -26.46
N THR A 246 3.85 10.29 -25.34
CA THR A 246 3.25 10.52 -24.01
C THR A 246 3.01 11.98 -23.69
N ALA A 247 3.64 12.92 -24.41
CA ALA A 247 3.62 14.35 -24.14
C ALA A 247 2.22 14.99 -24.22
N GLN A 248 1.22 14.31 -24.78
CA GLN A 248 -0.14 14.83 -24.99
C GLN A 248 -1.19 14.24 -24.04
N GLN A 249 -0.85 13.21 -23.24
CA GLN A 249 -1.82 12.61 -22.33
C GLN A 249 -1.87 13.38 -21.00
N PRO A 250 -3.04 13.84 -20.56
CA PRO A 250 -3.16 14.50 -19.27
C PRO A 250 -2.87 13.50 -18.14
N LEU A 251 -2.12 13.94 -17.13
CA LEU A 251 -1.86 13.11 -15.96
C LEU A 251 -3.15 12.82 -15.19
N PRO A 252 -3.31 11.63 -14.59
CA PRO A 252 -4.47 11.31 -13.77
C PRO A 252 -4.76 12.36 -12.69
N SER A 253 -3.71 12.97 -12.12
CA SER A 253 -3.80 14.05 -11.14
C SER A 253 -4.55 15.30 -11.64
N SER A 254 -4.57 15.60 -12.94
CA SER A 254 -5.26 16.78 -13.47
C SER A 254 -6.70 16.52 -13.93
N VAL A 255 -7.09 15.26 -14.16
CA VAL A 255 -8.40 14.93 -14.76
C VAL A 255 -9.32 14.09 -13.89
N LEU A 256 -8.79 13.28 -12.98
CA LEU A 256 -9.61 12.37 -12.18
C LEU A 256 -10.16 13.06 -10.92
N SER A 257 -11.41 12.76 -10.60
CA SER A 257 -12.04 13.16 -9.33
C SER A 257 -11.48 12.39 -8.15
N LYS A 258 -11.58 12.93 -6.93
CA LYS A 258 -11.16 12.24 -5.70
C LYS A 258 -11.74 10.83 -5.59
N ARG A 259 -13.01 10.64 -5.98
CA ARG A 259 -13.66 9.33 -5.96
C ARG A 259 -13.01 8.32 -6.90
N GLN A 260 -12.66 8.74 -8.12
CA GLN A 260 -11.93 7.90 -9.07
C GLN A 260 -10.51 7.61 -8.58
N MET A 261 -9.87 8.57 -7.91
CA MET A 261 -8.52 8.40 -7.37
C MET A 261 -8.43 7.39 -6.22
N LEU A 262 -9.49 7.29 -5.42
CA LEU A 262 -9.59 6.37 -4.29
C LEU A 262 -10.44 5.12 -4.62
N ASP A 263 -10.62 4.80 -5.90
CA ASP A 263 -11.37 3.62 -6.33
C ASP A 263 -10.58 2.34 -6.04
N ARG A 264 -10.75 1.81 -4.83
CA ARG A 264 -10.14 0.55 -4.39
C ARG A 264 -10.61 -0.63 -5.24
N TYR A 265 -11.80 -0.57 -5.84
CA TYR A 265 -12.36 -1.69 -6.58
C TYR A 265 -11.52 -1.97 -7.83
N GLU A 266 -11.39 -0.98 -8.69
CA GLU A 266 -10.61 -1.08 -9.92
C GLU A 266 -9.12 -1.24 -9.61
N GLN A 267 -8.61 -0.54 -8.61
CA GLN A 267 -7.18 -0.53 -8.30
C GLN A 267 -6.68 -1.81 -7.63
N HIS A 268 -7.53 -2.51 -6.86
CA HIS A 268 -7.15 -3.67 -6.07
C HIS A 268 -8.20 -4.80 -6.08
N THR A 269 -9.43 -4.55 -5.61
CA THR A 269 -10.40 -5.61 -5.29
C THR A 269 -10.70 -6.50 -6.48
N LEU A 270 -10.87 -5.93 -7.68
CA LEU A 270 -11.17 -6.68 -8.89
C LEU A 270 -10.08 -7.73 -9.23
N LYS A 271 -8.82 -7.44 -8.85
CA LYS A 271 -7.62 -8.22 -9.18
C LYS A 271 -7.23 -9.19 -8.07
N CYS A 272 -7.49 -8.85 -6.81
CA CYS A 272 -7.15 -9.67 -5.65
C CYS A 272 -8.22 -10.73 -5.39
N SER A 273 -7.89 -12.01 -5.59
CA SER A 273 -8.82 -13.13 -5.37
C SER A 273 -9.43 -13.15 -3.95
N SER A 274 -8.65 -12.82 -2.93
CA SER A 274 -9.12 -12.78 -1.54
C SER A 274 -10.11 -11.65 -1.29
N CYS A 275 -9.82 -10.42 -1.76
CA CYS A 275 -10.70 -9.28 -1.58
C CYS A 275 -11.96 -9.39 -2.46
N LYS A 276 -11.82 -9.85 -3.71
CA LYS A 276 -12.94 -10.14 -4.61
C LYS A 276 -13.88 -11.18 -4.01
N GLY A 277 -13.33 -12.29 -3.51
CA GLY A 277 -14.09 -13.34 -2.86
C GLY A 277 -14.84 -12.85 -1.62
N ALA A 278 -14.17 -12.10 -0.74
CA ALA A 278 -14.79 -11.50 0.44
C ALA A 278 -15.90 -10.51 0.08
N TYR A 279 -15.66 -9.64 -0.92
CA TYR A 279 -16.65 -8.70 -1.42
C TYR A 279 -17.90 -9.40 -1.96
N SER A 280 -17.73 -10.43 -2.80
CA SER A 280 -18.84 -11.23 -3.32
C SER A 280 -19.58 -11.99 -2.21
N ALA A 281 -18.87 -12.49 -1.20
CA ALA A 281 -19.49 -13.14 -0.04
C ALA A 281 -20.34 -12.15 0.76
N PHE A 282 -19.85 -10.93 1.00
CA PHE A 282 -20.60 -9.90 1.73
C PHE A 282 -21.83 -9.43 0.95
N GLN A 283 -21.72 -9.27 -0.37
CA GLN A 283 -22.87 -8.98 -1.24
C GLN A 283 -23.93 -10.09 -1.17
N THR A 284 -23.49 -11.35 -1.21
CA THR A 284 -24.39 -12.50 -1.13
C THR A 284 -25.08 -12.57 0.23
N ALA A 285 -24.32 -12.43 1.32
CA ALA A 285 -24.84 -12.41 2.68
C ALA A 285 -25.85 -11.28 2.87
N GLN A 286 -25.54 -10.06 2.41
CA GLN A 286 -26.46 -8.93 2.44
C GLN A 286 -27.79 -9.26 1.74
N ARG A 287 -27.75 -9.78 0.50
CA ARG A 287 -28.97 -10.10 -0.26
C ARG A 287 -29.80 -11.19 0.42
N VAL A 288 -29.17 -12.24 0.93
CA VAL A 288 -29.83 -13.31 1.68
C VAL A 288 -30.50 -12.77 2.94
N LEU A 289 -29.79 -11.92 3.71
CA LEU A 289 -30.33 -11.31 4.92
C LEU A 289 -31.48 -10.33 4.63
N ILE A 290 -31.42 -9.57 3.54
CA ILE A 290 -32.55 -8.74 3.09
C ILE A 290 -33.77 -9.62 2.78
N GLY A 291 -33.57 -10.71 2.03
CA GLY A 291 -34.64 -11.67 1.74
C GLY A 291 -35.23 -12.30 3.00
N ALA A 292 -34.37 -12.71 3.94
CA ALA A 292 -34.78 -13.25 5.24
C ALA A 292 -35.57 -12.22 6.05
N THR A 293 -35.14 -10.95 6.09
CA THR A 293 -35.88 -9.87 6.75
C THR A 293 -37.27 -9.70 6.16
N ILE A 294 -37.41 -9.70 4.83
CA ILE A 294 -38.72 -9.58 4.17
C ILE A 294 -39.65 -10.73 4.56
N VAL A 295 -39.15 -11.98 4.51
CA VAL A 295 -39.94 -13.17 4.87
C VAL A 295 -40.33 -13.15 6.35
N LEU A 296 -39.40 -12.82 7.25
CA LEU A 296 -39.68 -12.74 8.69
C LEU A 296 -40.70 -11.65 9.01
N CYS A 297 -40.58 -10.47 8.39
CA CYS A 297 -41.57 -9.39 8.54
C CYS A 297 -42.95 -9.81 8.03
N ALA A 298 -43.02 -10.48 6.87
CA ALA A 298 -44.29 -10.93 6.28
C ALA A 298 -44.98 -12.03 7.11
N THR A 299 -44.19 -12.85 7.82
CA THR A 299 -44.70 -13.99 8.59
C THR A 299 -44.87 -13.72 10.08
N ALA A 300 -44.37 -12.60 10.61
CA ALA A 300 -44.40 -12.25 12.03
C ALA A 300 -45.82 -12.24 12.64
N GLY A 301 -46.85 -11.96 11.84
CA GLY A 301 -48.26 -11.93 12.30
C GLY A 301 -49.01 -13.27 12.22
N ILE A 302 -48.43 -14.30 11.59
CA ILE A 302 -49.11 -15.57 11.31
C ILE A 302 -49.34 -16.41 12.59
N PRO A 303 -48.33 -16.62 13.47
CA PRO A 303 -48.52 -17.42 14.67
C PRO A 303 -49.60 -16.85 15.60
N SER A 304 -50.29 -17.71 16.33
CA SER A 304 -51.24 -17.28 17.37
C SER A 304 -50.53 -16.91 18.67
N GLU A 305 -49.37 -17.52 18.94
CA GLU A 305 -48.60 -17.34 20.16
C GLU A 305 -47.77 -16.04 20.12
N MET A 306 -48.02 -15.14 21.07
CA MET A 306 -47.29 -13.87 21.18
C MET A 306 -45.77 -14.03 21.26
N GLN A 307 -45.29 -15.08 21.94
CA GLN A 307 -43.85 -15.36 22.05
C GLN A 307 -43.22 -15.63 20.68
N LEU A 308 -43.89 -16.39 19.81
CA LEU A 308 -43.37 -16.69 18.48
C LEU A 308 -43.36 -15.45 17.59
N ARG A 309 -44.38 -14.58 17.71
CA ARG A 309 -44.39 -13.26 17.03
C ARG A 309 -43.20 -12.39 17.44
N ILE A 310 -42.90 -12.32 18.74
CA ILE A 310 -41.76 -11.57 19.28
C ILE A 310 -40.44 -12.14 18.75
N LEU A 311 -40.28 -13.47 18.74
CA LEU A 311 -39.06 -14.11 18.23
C LEU A 311 -38.85 -13.85 16.74
N ILE A 312 -39.88 -13.99 15.91
CA ILE A 312 -39.79 -13.71 14.47
C ILE A 312 -39.51 -12.23 14.21
N GLY A 313 -40.19 -11.32 14.93
CA GLY A 313 -39.93 -9.89 14.86
C GLY A 313 -38.49 -9.53 15.26
N GLY A 314 -37.99 -10.11 16.35
CA GLY A 314 -36.59 -9.94 16.78
C GLY A 314 -35.58 -10.46 15.75
N ALA A 315 -35.85 -11.62 15.15
CA ALA A 315 -35.02 -12.18 14.07
C ALA A 315 -35.04 -11.29 12.82
N ALA A 316 -36.18 -10.68 12.47
CA ALA A 316 -36.28 -9.76 11.33
C ALA A 316 -35.40 -8.52 11.52
N ILE A 317 -35.42 -7.94 12.73
CA ILE A 317 -34.58 -6.80 13.11
C ILE A 317 -33.11 -7.20 13.05
N LEU A 318 -32.72 -8.32 13.68
CA LEU A 318 -31.36 -8.80 13.65
C LEU A 318 -30.85 -9.02 12.21
N SER A 319 -31.66 -9.67 11.38
CA SER A 319 -31.34 -9.90 9.97
C SER A 319 -31.15 -8.58 9.20
N SER A 320 -31.98 -7.57 9.47
CA SER A 320 -31.88 -6.24 8.85
C SER A 320 -30.60 -5.52 9.29
N CYS A 321 -30.29 -5.54 10.59
CA CYS A 321 -29.07 -4.97 11.14
C CYS A 321 -27.82 -5.64 10.56
N LEU A 322 -27.82 -6.97 10.43
CA LEU A 322 -26.71 -7.70 9.82
C LEU A 322 -26.58 -7.38 8.33
N ALA A 323 -27.69 -7.28 7.59
CA ALA A 323 -27.65 -6.86 6.19
C ALA A 323 -27.02 -5.48 6.02
N TYR A 324 -27.41 -4.53 6.87
CA TYR A 324 -26.82 -3.19 6.89
C TYR A 324 -25.33 -3.23 7.27
N ALA A 325 -24.93 -4.03 8.26
CA ALA A 325 -23.53 -4.21 8.63
C ALA A 325 -22.70 -4.74 7.43
N PHE A 326 -23.18 -5.75 6.71
CA PHE A 326 -22.49 -6.23 5.51
C PHE A 326 -22.42 -5.20 4.39
N TYR A 327 -23.44 -4.35 4.23
CA TYR A 327 -23.41 -3.23 3.30
C TYR A 327 -22.32 -2.20 3.66
N GLU A 328 -22.21 -1.84 4.94
CA GLU A 328 -21.17 -0.92 5.39
C GLU A 328 -19.77 -1.52 5.20
N LEU A 329 -19.58 -2.80 5.54
CA LEU A 329 -18.30 -3.47 5.35
C LEU A 329 -17.89 -3.57 3.88
N GLN A 330 -18.85 -3.72 2.95
CA GLN A 330 -18.58 -3.74 1.51
C GLN A 330 -17.88 -2.48 0.99
N LYS A 331 -18.14 -1.31 1.60
CA LYS A 331 -17.55 -0.03 1.17
C LYS A 331 -16.02 -0.07 1.23
N ASN A 332 -15.44 -0.82 2.17
CA ASN A 332 -13.99 -0.99 2.30
C ASN A 332 -13.32 -1.62 1.06
N PHE A 333 -14.07 -2.32 0.22
CA PHE A 333 -13.58 -2.92 -1.02
C PHE A 333 -13.76 -2.04 -2.25
N VAL A 334 -14.50 -0.94 -2.13
CA VAL A 334 -14.87 -0.10 -3.29
C VAL A 334 -14.32 1.30 -3.14
N PHE A 335 -14.80 2.03 -2.13
CA PHE A 335 -14.44 3.41 -1.92
C PHE A 335 -14.72 3.78 -0.47
N VAL A 336 -13.73 4.37 0.17
CA VAL A 336 -13.86 5.05 1.47
C VAL A 336 -13.18 6.38 1.27
N ASP A 337 -13.86 7.48 1.61
CA ASP A 337 -13.22 8.77 1.51
C ASP A 337 -12.09 8.90 2.54
N TYR A 338 -11.06 9.67 2.20
CA TYR A 338 -9.93 9.92 3.09
C TYR A 338 -9.70 11.41 3.24
N VAL A 339 -9.81 11.90 4.48
CA VAL A 339 -9.63 13.32 4.82
C VAL A 339 -8.66 13.39 6.00
N HIS A 340 -7.42 13.81 5.74
CA HIS A 340 -6.35 13.86 6.75
C HIS A 340 -6.69 14.68 8.00
N ALA A 341 -7.58 15.69 7.85
CA ALA A 341 -8.01 16.58 8.91
C ALA A 341 -9.13 16.00 9.79
N GLU A 342 -9.88 15.00 9.30
CA GLU A 342 -10.95 14.33 10.06
C GLU A 342 -10.42 13.11 10.83
N ILE A 343 -9.16 12.75 10.62
CA ILE A 343 -8.47 11.76 11.42
C ILE A 343 -8.02 12.46 12.70
N ASP A 344 -8.95 12.54 13.65
CA ASP A 344 -8.72 12.92 15.05
C ASP A 344 -7.57 12.11 15.61
#